data_AF-A0AAD7UPC1-F1
#
_entry.id   AF-A0AAD7UPC1-F1
#
_cell.length_a   1.000
_cell.length_b   1.000
_cell.length_c   1.000
_cell.angle_alpha   90.00
_cell.angle_beta   90.00
_cell.angle_gamma   90.00
#
_symmetry.space_group_name_H-M   'P 1'
#
loop_
_entity.id
_entity.type
_entity.pdbx_description
1 polymer ?
#
loop_
_entity_poly.entity_id
_entity_poly.type
_entity_poly.pdbx_seq_one_letter_code
_entity_poly.pdbx_strand_id
1 'polypeptide(L)'
;MLSRGEAVLLDVREPDEWKGGHFARAKLVPYTSQLEKGVVPDDVKQVTKRIFIHCKAGGRASKSCDVLKNQFGLDAVSIPEGFDKLRELGFDDVVV
;
A
#
# COMPACT_ATOMS: atom_id res chain seq x y z
N MET A 1 13.36 -18.18 7.52
CA MET A 1 12.23 -18.94 6.95
C MET A 1 10.98 -18.07 7.07
N LEU A 2 10.70 -17.20 6.10
CA LEU A 2 9.49 -16.38 6.05
C LEU A 2 8.59 -17.03 4.99
N SER A 3 7.58 -17.74 5.46
CA SER A 3 6.66 -18.48 4.59
C SER A 3 5.91 -17.54 3.65
N ARG A 4 5.81 -17.99 2.41
CA ARG A 4 5.11 -17.36 1.28
C ARG A 4 3.65 -17.05 1.65
N GLY A 5 3.23 -15.80 1.55
CA GLY A 5 1.82 -15.47 1.27
C GLY A 5 0.97 -14.78 2.34
N GLU A 6 1.55 -14.11 3.33
CA GLU A 6 0.78 -13.53 4.45
C GLU A 6 0.81 -12.01 4.56
N ALA A 7 1.13 -11.28 3.50
CA ALA A 7 1.06 -9.83 3.52
C ALA A 7 0.49 -9.24 2.25
N VAL A 8 -0.28 -8.16 2.42
CA VAL A 8 -0.90 -7.40 1.33
C VAL A 8 -0.09 -6.14 1.11
N LEU A 9 0.24 -5.82 -0.14
CA LEU A 9 0.88 -4.56 -0.49
C LEU A 9 -0.21 -3.56 -0.92
N LEU A 10 -0.20 -2.37 -0.32
CA LEU A 10 -1.10 -1.27 -0.61
C LEU A 10 -0.30 -0.14 -1.25
N ASP A 11 -0.79 0.33 -2.38
CA ASP A 11 -0.23 1.46 -3.08
C ASP A 11 -1.15 2.65 -2.91
N VAL A 12 -0.63 3.69 -2.24
CA VAL A 12 -1.40 4.90 -1.94
C VAL A 12 -1.10 6.06 -2.88
N ARG A 13 -0.45 5.78 -4.01
CA ARG A 13 -0.24 6.73 -5.10
C ARG A 13 -1.56 7.04 -5.81
N GLU A 14 -1.51 8.02 -6.70
CA GLU A 14 -2.67 8.38 -7.51
C GLU A 14 -2.89 7.37 -8.64
N PRO A 15 -4.15 7.19 -9.10
CA PRO A 15 -4.47 6.24 -10.18
C PRO A 15 -3.73 6.56 -11.49
N ASP A 16 -3.37 7.82 -11.72
CA ASP A 16 -2.56 8.22 -12.87
C ASP A 16 -1.13 7.66 -12.79
N GLU A 17 -0.53 7.68 -11.59
CA GLU A 17 0.78 7.06 -11.34
C GLU A 17 0.71 5.52 -11.45
N TRP A 18 -0.41 4.92 -11.01
CA TRP A 18 -0.64 3.48 -11.07
C TRP A 18 -0.74 2.94 -12.49
N LYS A 19 -1.38 3.69 -13.40
CA LYS A 19 -1.47 3.35 -14.83
C LYS A 19 -0.11 3.36 -15.53
N GLY A 20 0.87 4.09 -15.01
CA GLY A 20 2.23 4.10 -15.54
C GLY A 20 3.07 2.88 -15.09
N GLY A 21 2.59 2.12 -14.12
CA GLY A 21 3.26 0.94 -13.60
C GLY A 21 3.07 0.75 -12.09
N HIS A 22 2.74 -0.46 -11.68
CA HIS A 22 2.45 -0.83 -10.31
C HIS A 22 2.81 -2.28 -10.02
N PHE A 23 2.94 -2.65 -8.74
CA PHE A 23 3.20 -4.05 -8.41
C PHE A 23 1.91 -4.88 -8.59
N ALA A 24 1.98 -6.04 -9.27
CA ALA A 24 0.82 -6.88 -9.59
C ALA A 24 0.11 -7.40 -8.35
N ARG A 25 0.89 -7.63 -7.29
CA ARG A 25 0.41 -7.99 -5.94
C ARG A 25 0.03 -6.80 -5.06
N ALA A 26 0.20 -5.57 -5.53
CA ALA A 26 -0.28 -4.39 -4.82
C ALA A 26 -1.75 -4.12 -5.10
N LYS A 27 -2.39 -3.43 -4.17
CA LYS A 27 -3.75 -2.93 -4.32
C LYS A 27 -3.73 -1.42 -4.28
N LEU A 28 -4.26 -0.79 -5.32
CA LEU A 28 -4.39 0.66 -5.39
C LEU A 28 -5.46 1.15 -4.42
N VAL A 29 -5.06 2.04 -3.51
CA VAL A 29 -5.95 2.77 -2.61
C VAL A 29 -5.45 4.22 -2.52
N PRO A 30 -5.91 5.13 -3.40
CA PRO A 30 -5.35 6.46 -3.49
C PRO A 30 -5.52 7.24 -2.19
N TYR A 31 -4.43 7.83 -1.67
CA TYR A 31 -4.52 8.57 -0.40
C TYR A 31 -5.48 9.76 -0.51
N THR A 32 -5.20 10.68 -1.43
CA THR A 32 -5.92 11.95 -1.58
C THR A 32 -7.40 11.74 -1.91
N SER A 33 -7.73 10.75 -2.76
CA SER A 33 -9.11 10.55 -3.19
C SER A 33 -9.92 9.66 -2.25
N GLN A 34 -9.30 8.74 -1.50
CA GLN A 34 -9.99 7.76 -0.66
C GLN A 34 -9.57 7.83 0.82
N LEU A 35 -8.31 7.52 1.16
CA LEU A 35 -7.89 7.40 2.57
C LEU A 35 -7.98 8.72 3.34
N GLU A 36 -7.72 9.86 2.70
CA GLU A 36 -7.87 11.18 3.31
C GLU A 36 -9.32 11.45 3.75
N LYS A 37 -10.29 10.84 3.06
CA LYS A 37 -11.71 10.89 3.39
C LYS A 37 -12.16 9.75 4.30
N GLY A 38 -11.23 8.92 4.79
CA GLY A 38 -11.53 7.72 5.57
C GLY A 38 -12.22 6.61 4.76
N VAL A 39 -12.17 6.67 3.43
CA VAL A 39 -12.76 5.65 2.56
C VAL A 39 -11.71 4.56 2.33
N VAL A 40 -11.98 3.37 2.85
CA VAL A 40 -11.13 2.19 2.66
C VAL A 40 -11.93 1.13 1.90
N PRO A 41 -11.37 0.45 0.89
CA PRO A 41 -12.07 -0.62 0.18
C PRO A 41 -12.39 -1.76 1.14
N ASP A 42 -13.55 -2.38 0.98
CA ASP A 42 -14.01 -3.44 1.89
C ASP A 42 -13.06 -4.64 1.92
N ASP A 43 -12.48 -4.96 0.77
CA ASP A 43 -11.47 -6.00 0.63
C ASP A 43 -10.25 -5.75 1.53
N VAL A 44 -9.82 -4.49 1.69
CA VAL A 44 -8.71 -4.09 2.57
C VAL A 44 -9.13 -4.20 4.05
N LYS A 45 -10.38 -3.89 4.37
CA LYS A 45 -10.93 -4.07 5.73
C LYS A 45 -11.05 -5.54 6.12
N GLN A 46 -11.24 -6.42 5.15
CA GLN A 46 -11.31 -7.86 5.36
C GLN A 46 -9.92 -8.51 5.43
N VAL A 47 -8.85 -7.77 5.15
CA VAL A 47 -7.48 -8.26 5.32
C VAL A 47 -7.18 -8.43 6.81
N THR A 48 -7.11 -9.68 7.24
CA THR A 48 -6.63 -10.10 8.57
C THR A 48 -5.11 -10.24 8.65
N LYS A 49 -4.43 -10.11 7.51
CA LYS A 49 -2.99 -10.21 7.33
C LYS A 49 -2.30 -8.85 7.48
N ARG A 50 -0.96 -8.85 7.55
CA ARG A 50 -0.18 -7.60 7.62
C ARG A 50 -0.30 -6.83 6.31
N ILE A 51 -0.60 -5.54 6.40
CA ILE A 51 -0.75 -4.64 5.24
C ILE A 51 0.50 -3.77 5.16
N PHE A 52 1.29 -3.92 4.10
CA PHE A 52 2.39 -3.03 3.80
C PHE A 52 1.92 -1.89 2.91
N ILE A 53 2.20 -0.65 3.27
CA ILE A 53 1.76 0.52 2.51
C ILE A 53 2.98 1.22 1.97
N HIS A 54 3.03 1.44 0.66
CA HIS A 54 4.09 2.23 0.04
C HIS A 54 3.52 3.40 -0.75
N CYS A 55 4.40 4.37 -0.99
CA CYS A 55 4.12 5.55 -1.79
C CYS A 55 5.32 5.82 -2.70
N LYS A 56 5.29 6.91 -3.47
CA LYS A 56 6.45 7.41 -4.19
C LYS A 56 7.62 7.77 -3.27
N ALA A 57 7.35 8.42 -2.12
CA ALA A 57 8.39 8.98 -1.25
C ALA A 57 8.09 8.86 0.27
N GLY A 58 7.27 7.88 0.68
CA GLY A 58 6.98 7.60 2.11
C GLY A 58 6.01 8.55 2.82
N GLY A 59 5.87 9.81 2.39
CA GLY A 59 5.02 10.80 3.09
C GLY A 59 3.54 10.43 3.19
N ARG A 60 2.91 9.99 2.08
CA ARG A 60 1.50 9.56 2.09
C ARG A 60 1.30 8.21 2.79
N ALA A 61 2.34 7.37 2.83
CA ALA A 61 2.27 6.03 3.41
C ALA A 61 2.08 6.07 4.93
N SER A 62 2.83 6.93 5.64
CA SER A 62 2.65 7.07 7.10
C SER A 62 1.25 7.56 7.48
N LYS A 63 0.70 8.54 6.75
CA LYS A 63 -0.67 9.02 7.01
C LYS A 63 -1.72 7.94 6.76
N SER A 64 -1.54 7.17 5.69
CA SER A 64 -2.43 6.05 5.35
C SER A 64 -2.39 4.95 6.40
N CYS A 65 -1.19 4.64 6.92
CA CYS A 65 -0.99 3.67 7.98
C CYS A 65 -1.73 4.10 9.25
N ASP A 66 -1.65 5.38 9.60
CA ASP A 66 -2.35 5.95 10.75
C ASP A 66 -3.87 5.83 10.61
N VAL A 67 -4.42 6.15 9.44
CA VAL A 67 -5.85 5.97 9.11
C VAL A 67 -6.27 4.51 9.27
N LEU A 68 -5.53 3.57 8.68
CA LEU A 68 -5.88 2.14 8.71
C LEU A 68 -5.78 1.54 10.12
N LYS A 69 -4.78 1.94 10.91
CA LYS A 69 -4.65 1.50 12.31
C LYS A 69 -5.70 2.13 13.21
N ASN A 70 -5.80 3.46 13.21
CA ASN A 70 -6.63 4.18 14.18
C ASN A 70 -8.12 4.10 13.85
N GLN A 71 -8.50 4.09 12.56
CA GLN A 71 -9.92 4.04 12.19
C GLN A 71 -10.44 2.63 11.98
N PHE A 72 -9.61 1.69 11.52
CA PHE A 72 -10.05 0.34 11.14
C PHE A 72 -9.42 -0.77 11.99
N GLY A 73 -8.43 -0.47 12.85
CA GLY A 73 -7.77 -1.48 13.68
C GLY A 73 -6.94 -2.49 12.89
N LEU A 74 -6.54 -2.17 11.65
CA LEU A 74 -5.83 -3.08 10.76
C LEU A 74 -4.31 -3.03 11.03
N ASP A 75 -3.63 -4.17 10.87
CA ASP A 75 -2.17 -4.28 11.03
C ASP A 75 -1.42 -3.71 9.81
N ALA A 76 -1.48 -2.38 9.67
CA ALA A 76 -0.79 -1.65 8.61
C ALA A 76 0.66 -1.32 8.96
N VAL A 77 1.55 -1.26 7.98
CA VAL A 77 2.95 -0.88 8.16
C VAL A 77 3.32 0.01 6.98
N SER A 78 3.66 1.27 7.24
CA SER A 78 4.20 2.14 6.21
C SER A 78 5.63 1.72 5.90
N ILE A 79 5.90 1.52 4.61
CA ILE A 79 7.23 1.33 4.09
C ILE A 79 7.80 2.73 3.84
N PRO A 80 8.91 3.12 4.52
CA PRO A 80 9.56 4.40 4.28
C PRO A 80 10.22 4.44 2.89
N GLU A 81 10.57 3.29 2.35
CA GLU A 81 11.14 3.11 1.03
C GLU A 81 10.09 3.39 -0.06
N GLY A 82 10.46 4.22 -1.03
CA GLY A 82 9.61 4.60 -2.15
C GLY A 82 9.46 3.50 -3.21
N PHE A 83 8.65 3.76 -4.22
CA PHE A 83 8.42 2.85 -5.35
C PHE A 83 9.72 2.42 -6.06
N ASP A 84 10.61 3.36 -6.40
CA ASP A 84 11.90 3.07 -7.03
C ASP A 84 12.77 2.15 -6.17
N LYS A 85 12.83 2.43 -4.87
CA LYS A 85 13.63 1.68 -3.92
C LYS A 85 13.11 0.25 -3.77
N LEU A 86 11.79 0.07 -3.73
CA LEU A 86 11.16 -1.26 -3.71
C LEU A 86 11.48 -2.06 -4.98
N ARG A 87 11.51 -1.41 -6.16
CA ARG A 87 12.00 -2.04 -7.40
C ARG A 87 13.45 -2.49 -7.25
N GLU A 88 14.33 -1.63 -6.73
CA GLU A 88 15.75 -1.97 -6.52
C GLU A 88 15.95 -3.12 -5.52
N LEU A 89 15.06 -3.26 -4.54
CA LEU A 89 15.07 -4.36 -3.57
C LEU A 89 14.57 -5.69 -4.12
N GLY A 90 14.25 -5.76 -5.42
CA GLY A 90 13.84 -6.99 -6.10
C GLY A 90 12.34 -7.25 -6.06
N PHE A 91 11.50 -6.23 -5.82
CA PHE A 91 10.09 -6.31 -6.20
C PHE A 91 9.97 -6.14 -7.73
N ASP A 92 10.34 -7.18 -8.48
CA ASP A 92 10.25 -7.20 -9.96
C ASP A 92 8.82 -7.45 -10.50
N ASP A 93 7.84 -7.52 -9.62
CA ASP A 93 6.45 -7.84 -9.94
C ASP A 93 5.69 -6.62 -10.51
N VAL A 94 6.35 -5.75 -11.28
CA VAL A 94 5.74 -4.52 -11.81
C VAL A 94 4.98 -4.82 -13.11
N VAL A 95 3.70 -4.51 -13.12
CA VAL A 95 2.78 -4.57 -14.26
C VAL A 95 2.38 -3.16 -14.69
N VAL A 96 2.14 -3.00 -15.99
CA VAL A 96 1.73 -1.74 -16.65
C VAL A 96 0.36 -1.89 -17.26
#